data_AF-A0A973QX72-F1
#
_entry.id   AF-A0A973QX72-F1
#
_cell.length_a   1.000
_cell.length_b   1.000
_cell.length_c   1.000
_cell.angle_alpha   90.00
_cell.angle_beta   90.00
_cell.angle_gamma   90.00
#
_symmetry.space_group_name_H-M   'P 1'
#
loop_
_entity.id
_entity.type
_entity.pdbx_description
1 polymer ?
#
loop_
_entity_poly.entity_id
_entity_poly.type
_entity_poly.pdbx_seq_one_letter_code
_entity_poly.pdbx_strand_id
1 'polypeptide(L)'
;MRASSEPPNPQSATRESRRRISVVIHAQDPISQEGAVGQLRRHPEVALVDESDAQVGDVAVLLADLVDETTLTGLRRLVHDARLRVVLVASLIRRAELLDVIECGVGAIVWRREATGDRL
;
A
#
# COMPACT_ATOMS: atom_id res chain seq x y z
N MET A 1 -22.56 -49.60 9.25
CA MET A 1 -21.53 -48.73 8.65
C MET A 1 -22.19 -47.76 7.68
N ARG A 2 -22.72 -46.64 8.18
CA ARG A 2 -23.12 -45.47 7.39
C ARG A 2 -22.83 -44.24 8.24
N ALA A 3 -21.98 -43.38 7.70
CA ALA A 3 -21.38 -42.24 8.38
C ALA A 3 -22.43 -41.17 8.70
N SER A 4 -22.38 -40.67 9.94
CA SER A 4 -22.97 -39.40 10.34
C SER A 4 -22.34 -38.28 9.50
N SER A 5 -23.12 -37.65 8.63
CA SER A 5 -22.74 -36.39 7.99
C SER A 5 -23.07 -35.25 8.94
N GLU A 6 -22.05 -34.79 9.66
CA GLU A 6 -22.08 -33.56 10.45
C GLU A 6 -22.24 -32.36 9.48
N PRO A 7 -23.15 -31.41 9.73
CA PRO A 7 -23.30 -30.25 8.85
C PRO A 7 -22.02 -29.39 8.90
N PRO A 8 -21.61 -28.77 7.78
CA PRO A 8 -20.45 -27.90 7.77
C PRO A 8 -20.66 -26.73 8.73
N ASN A 9 -19.74 -26.59 9.68
CA ASN A 9 -19.72 -25.52 10.68
C ASN A 9 -19.78 -24.13 10.00
N PRO A 10 -20.77 -23.27 10.29
CA PRO A 10 -20.87 -21.93 9.71
C PRO A 10 -19.70 -21.00 10.11
N GLN A 11 -18.91 -21.36 11.12
CA GLN A 11 -17.73 -20.58 11.53
C GLN A 11 -16.49 -20.81 10.65
N SER A 12 -16.47 -21.87 9.85
CA SER A 12 -15.35 -22.13 8.92
C SER A 12 -15.35 -21.18 7.72
N ALA A 13 -16.54 -20.74 7.28
CA ALA A 13 -16.71 -19.73 6.22
C ALA A 13 -16.33 -18.31 6.71
N THR A 14 -16.48 -18.01 8.00
CA THR A 14 -16.06 -16.71 8.56
C THR A 14 -14.54 -16.57 8.68
N ARG A 15 -13.80 -17.68 8.56
CA ARG A 15 -12.32 -17.74 8.54
C ARG A 15 -11.74 -17.91 7.14
N GLU A 16 -12.56 -17.81 6.08
CA GLU A 16 -12.08 -17.66 4.70
C GLU A 16 -11.36 -16.32 4.54
N SER A 17 -10.14 -16.29 5.08
CA SER A 17 -9.05 -15.37 4.78
C SER A 17 -9.50 -13.96 4.43
N ARG A 18 -9.67 -13.11 5.44
CA ARG A 18 -9.45 -11.67 5.26
C ARG A 18 -7.96 -11.53 4.90
N ARG A 19 -7.62 -11.81 3.63
CA ARG A 19 -6.25 -11.73 3.13
C ARG A 19 -5.81 -10.32 3.45
N ARG A 20 -4.84 -10.23 4.36
CA ARG A 20 -4.26 -8.94 4.70
C ARG A 20 -3.68 -8.35 3.43
N ILE A 21 -3.85 -7.05 3.26
CA ILE A 21 -3.29 -6.30 2.16
C ILE A 21 -1.80 -6.17 2.46
N SER A 22 -0.97 -6.82 1.66
CA SER A 22 0.48 -6.65 1.73
C SER A 22 0.82 -5.23 1.30
N VAL A 23 1.53 -4.51 2.16
CA VAL A 23 1.91 -3.12 1.94
C VAL A 23 3.41 -2.96 2.15
N VAL A 24 4.08 -2.41 1.14
CA VAL A 24 5.47 -1.93 1.25
C VAL A 24 5.44 -0.42 1.42
N ILE A 25 6.29 0.11 2.30
CA ILE A 25 6.41 1.55 2.55
C ILE A 25 7.75 2.04 2.03
N HIS A 26 7.71 3.08 1.20
CA HIS A 26 8.87 3.82 0.76
C HIS A 26 8.76 5.27 1.21
N ALA A 27 9.82 5.81 1.81
CA ALA A 27 9.91 7.21 2.15
C ALA A 27 11.31 7.75 1.83
N GLN A 28 11.42 9.07 1.63
CA GLN A 28 12.71 9.74 1.42
C GLN A 28 13.49 9.95 2.73
N ASP A 29 12.82 9.81 3.89
CA ASP A 29 13.42 9.98 5.19
C ASP A 29 12.93 8.90 6.19
N PRO A 30 13.77 8.49 7.14
CA PRO A 30 13.44 7.41 8.07
C PRO A 30 12.31 7.77 9.04
N ILE A 31 12.09 9.06 9.34
CA ILE A 31 11.03 9.48 10.27
C ILE A 31 9.66 9.26 9.63
N SER A 32 9.50 9.66 8.37
CA SER A 32 8.27 9.42 7.60
C SER A 32 8.00 7.92 7.45
N GLN A 33 9.03 7.12 7.20
CA GLN A 33 8.90 5.67 7.09
C GLN A 33 8.40 5.05 8.40
N GLU A 34 9.08 5.31 9.52
CA GLU A 34 8.69 4.78 10.83
C GLU A 34 7.30 5.28 11.26
N GLY A 35 6.97 6.53 10.97
CA GLY A 35 5.64 7.09 11.24
C GLY A 35 4.54 6.33 10.50
N ALA A 36 4.72 6.07 9.21
CA ALA A 36 3.75 5.33 8.41
C ALA A 36 3.67 3.84 8.79
N VAL A 37 4.82 3.21 9.07
CA VAL A 37 4.88 1.84 9.61
C VAL A 37 4.09 1.76 10.91
N GLY A 38 4.35 2.67 11.86
CA GLY A 38 3.66 2.71 13.14
C GLY A 38 2.16 2.95 13.01
N GLN A 39 1.75 3.79 12.07
CA GLN A 39 0.34 4.04 11.77
C GLN A 39 -0.37 2.80 11.20
N LEU A 40 0.19 2.20 10.14
CA LEU A 40 -0.44 1.07 9.42
C LEU A 40 -0.40 -0.24 10.21
N ARG A 41 0.58 -0.45 11.09
CA ARG A 41 0.61 -1.63 12.00
C ARG A 41 -0.61 -1.72 12.91
N ARG A 42 -1.34 -0.64 13.14
CA ARG A 42 -2.57 -0.63 13.96
C ARG A 42 -3.78 -1.23 13.24
N HIS A 43 -3.67 -1.46 11.93
CA HIS A 43 -4.77 -1.98 11.10
C HIS A 43 -4.61 -3.48 10.86
N PRO A 44 -5.48 -4.34 11.42
CA PRO A 44 -5.35 -5.79 11.31
C PRO A 44 -5.55 -6.32 9.88
N GLU A 45 -6.10 -5.50 8.98
CA GLU A 45 -6.21 -5.75 7.55
C GLU A 45 -4.91 -5.53 6.78
N VAL A 46 -3.91 -4.84 7.35
CA VAL A 46 -2.64 -4.54 6.68
C VAL A 46 -1.55 -5.51 7.15
N ALA A 47 -0.77 -6.02 6.20
CA ALA A 47 0.47 -6.75 6.45
C ALA A 47 1.62 -5.95 5.86
N LEU A 48 2.45 -5.35 6.72
CA LEU A 48 3.67 -4.70 6.24
C LEU A 48 4.71 -5.76 5.87
N VAL A 49 5.26 -5.65 4.66
CA VAL A 49 6.27 -6.55 4.11
C VAL A 49 7.43 -5.76 3.54
N ASP A 50 8.60 -6.39 3.45
CA ASP A 50 9.75 -5.81 2.76
C ASP A 50 9.54 -5.84 1.24
N GLU A 51 10.20 -4.92 0.52
CA GLU A 51 10.10 -4.84 -0.96
C GLU A 51 10.47 -6.18 -1.63
N SER A 52 11.43 -6.92 -1.05
CA SER A 52 11.86 -8.24 -1.54
C SER A 52 10.81 -9.34 -1.41
N ASP A 53 9.87 -9.18 -0.48
CA ASP A 53 8.80 -10.16 -0.22
C ASP A 53 7.50 -9.80 -0.95
N ALA A 54 7.41 -8.59 -1.49
CA ALA A 54 6.25 -8.08 -2.19
C ALA A 54 5.96 -8.88 -3.47
N GLN A 55 4.68 -9.12 -3.73
CA GLN A 55 4.21 -9.85 -4.90
C GLN A 55 3.45 -8.93 -5.85
N VAL A 56 3.32 -9.37 -7.11
CA VAL A 56 2.56 -8.64 -8.12
C VAL A 56 1.12 -8.38 -7.63
N GLY A 57 0.71 -7.12 -7.67
CA GLY A 57 -0.62 -6.68 -7.22
C GLY A 57 -0.70 -6.25 -5.76
N ASP A 58 0.37 -6.40 -4.97
CA ASP A 58 0.48 -5.81 -3.64
C ASP A 58 0.55 -4.28 -3.71
N VAL A 59 0.38 -3.60 -2.57
CA VAL A 59 0.31 -2.15 -2.50
C VAL A 59 1.68 -1.57 -2.10
N ALA A 60 2.15 -0.56 -2.83
CA ALA A 60 3.29 0.23 -2.42
C ALA A 60 2.83 1.64 -2.03
N VAL A 61 3.13 2.07 -0.81
CA VAL A 61 2.89 3.44 -0.36
C VAL A 61 4.20 4.21 -0.48
N LEU A 62 4.24 5.20 -1.38
CA LEU A 62 5.37 6.11 -1.53
C LEU A 62 5.06 7.44 -0.83
N LEU A 63 5.85 7.78 0.17
CA LEU A 63 5.76 9.01 0.95
C LEU A 63 6.79 10.01 0.42
N ALA A 64 6.30 11.14 -0.06
CA ALA A 64 7.13 12.28 -0.45
C ALA A 64 6.60 13.54 0.23
N ASP A 65 7.47 14.48 0.59
CA ASP A 65 7.00 15.80 1.01
C ASP A 65 6.64 16.64 -0.22
N LEU A 66 7.59 16.72 -1.15
CA LEU A 66 7.45 17.38 -2.45
C LEU A 66 7.65 16.37 -3.56
N VAL A 67 6.76 16.35 -4.54
CA VAL A 67 6.97 15.54 -5.74
C VAL A 67 8.04 16.18 -6.61
N ASP A 68 9.10 15.42 -6.84
CA ASP A 68 10.29 15.75 -7.62
C ASP A 68 10.73 14.56 -8.48
N GLU A 69 11.84 14.71 -9.22
CA GLU A 69 12.33 13.66 -10.11
C GLU A 69 12.72 12.37 -9.36
N THR A 70 13.23 12.50 -8.12
CA THR A 70 13.52 11.34 -7.27
C THR A 70 12.24 10.57 -6.94
N THR A 71 11.16 11.27 -6.62
CA THR A 71 9.84 10.69 -6.39
C THR A 71 9.31 10.01 -7.65
N LEU A 72 9.38 10.68 -8.81
CA LEU A 72 8.91 10.13 -10.10
C LEU A 72 9.70 8.89 -10.51
N THR A 73 11.02 8.89 -10.31
CA THR A 73 11.88 7.73 -10.56
C THR A 73 11.46 6.54 -9.69
N GLY A 74 11.17 6.79 -8.40
CA GLY A 74 10.64 5.78 -7.49
C GLY A 74 9.28 5.23 -7.93
N LEU A 75 8.36 6.09 -8.35
CA LEU A 75 7.06 5.69 -8.88
C LEU A 75 7.19 4.77 -10.10
N ARG A 76 7.99 5.18 -11.10
CA ARG A 76 8.22 4.39 -12.32
C ARG A 76 8.78 3.00 -11.99
N ARG A 77 9.75 2.92 -11.08
CA ARG A 77 10.34 1.65 -10.60
C ARG A 77 9.28 0.75 -9.97
N LEU A 78 8.46 1.27 -9.06
CA LEU A 78 7.45 0.48 -8.35
C LEU A 78 6.32 -0.02 -9.27
N VAL A 79 5.89 0.82 -10.23
CA VAL A 79 4.85 0.44 -11.19
C VAL A 79 5.37 -0.57 -12.21
N HIS A 80 6.56 -0.37 -12.78
CA HIS A 80 7.05 -1.21 -13.87
C HIS A 80 7.77 -2.48 -13.39
N ASP A 81 8.68 -2.36 -12.41
CA ASP A 81 9.56 -3.46 -12.02
C ASP A 81 8.87 -4.40 -11.04
N ALA A 82 8.23 -3.82 -10.02
CA ALA A 82 7.58 -4.58 -8.96
C ALA A 82 6.09 -4.89 -9.27
N ARG A 83 5.51 -4.24 -10.29
CA ARG A 83 4.08 -4.35 -10.66
C ARG A 83 3.15 -4.21 -9.46
N LEU A 84 3.50 -3.27 -8.58
CA LEU A 84 2.74 -2.95 -7.38
C LEU A 84 1.68 -1.90 -7.71
N ARG A 85 0.59 -1.92 -6.94
CA ARG A 85 -0.41 -0.85 -6.94
C ARG A 85 0.15 0.29 -6.10
N VAL A 86 0.58 1.36 -6.76
CA VAL A 86 1.24 2.46 -6.06
C VAL A 86 0.23 3.47 -5.55
N VAL A 87 0.36 3.84 -4.28
CA VAL A 87 -0.33 4.96 -3.63
C VAL A 87 0.71 6.01 -3.30
N LEU A 88 0.56 7.20 -3.87
CA LEU A 88 1.42 8.34 -3.57
C LEU A 88 0.81 9.15 -2.42
N VAL A 89 1.59 9.37 -1.36
CA VAL A 89 1.24 10.28 -0.28
C VAL A 89 2.16 11.50 -0.35
N ALA A 90 1.60 12.68 -0.63
CA ALA A 90 2.37 13.90 -0.84
C ALA A 90 1.83 15.12 -0.10
N SER A 91 2.71 16.00 0.40
CA SER A 91 2.29 17.29 0.95
C SER A 91 2.00 18.30 -0.16
N LEU A 92 2.87 18.33 -1.17
CA LEU A 92 2.78 19.25 -2.31
C LEU A 92 3.10 18.54 -3.63
N ILE A 93 2.20 18.74 -4.59
CA ILE A 93 2.38 18.35 -6.00
C ILE A 93 2.20 19.63 -6.80
N ARG A 94 3.23 20.07 -7.54
CA ARG A 94 3.04 21.25 -8.40
C ARG A 94 2.37 20.79 -9.69
N ARG A 95 1.83 21.76 -10.41
CA ARG A 95 1.05 21.50 -11.63
C ARG A 95 1.85 20.75 -12.69
N ALA A 96 3.16 21.02 -12.78
CA ALA A 96 4.04 20.40 -13.75
C ALA A 96 4.15 18.89 -13.53
N GLU A 97 4.32 18.45 -12.28
CA GLU A 97 4.56 17.05 -11.95
C GLU A 97 3.27 16.23 -11.83
N LEU A 98 2.10 16.89 -11.71
CA LEU A 98 0.83 16.18 -11.56
C LEU A 98 0.55 15.27 -12.77
N LEU A 99 0.83 15.75 -13.98
CA LEU A 99 0.62 14.95 -15.18
C LEU A 99 1.59 13.76 -15.20
N ASP A 100 2.85 13.98 -14.87
CA ASP A 100 3.87 12.93 -14.80
C ASP A 100 3.47 11.82 -13.81
N VAL A 101 2.93 12.17 -12.64
CA VAL A 101 2.43 11.20 -11.65
C VAL A 101 1.31 10.34 -12.22
N ILE A 102 0.37 10.95 -12.96
CA ILE A 102 -0.75 10.23 -13.57
C ILE A 102 -0.25 9.31 -14.68
N GLU A 103 0.66 9.79 -15.53
CA GLU A 103 1.25 9.01 -16.61
C GLU A 103 2.09 7.85 -16.11
N CYS A 104 2.69 7.96 -14.92
CA CYS A 104 3.37 6.85 -14.26
C CYS A 104 2.42 5.70 -13.87
N GLY A 105 1.09 5.91 -13.89
CA GLY A 105 0.11 4.85 -13.57
C GLY A 105 -0.12 4.65 -12.08
N VAL A 106 0.03 5.72 -11.28
CA VAL A 106 -0.28 5.68 -9.84
C VAL A 106 -1.75 5.35 -9.62
N GLY A 107 -2.05 4.41 -8.73
CA GLY A 107 -3.40 3.94 -8.45
C GLY A 107 -4.21 4.91 -7.59
N ALA A 108 -3.55 5.66 -6.70
CA ALA A 108 -4.17 6.71 -5.90
C ALA A 108 -3.17 7.76 -5.44
N ILE A 109 -3.64 9.00 -5.26
CA ILE A 109 -2.90 10.09 -4.63
C ILE A 109 -3.65 10.49 -3.35
N VAL A 110 -2.93 10.57 -2.24
CA VAL A 110 -3.45 11.00 -0.95
C VAL A 110 -2.63 12.21 -0.47
N TRP A 111 -3.30 13.28 -0.07
CA TRP A 111 -2.60 14.41 0.55
C TRP A 111 -2.07 14.00 1.92
N ARG A 112 -0.83 14.34 2.26
CA ARG A 112 -0.21 13.97 3.54
C ARG A 112 -1.03 14.41 4.76
N ARG A 113 -1.69 15.57 4.68
CA ARG A 113 -2.59 16.07 5.73
C ARG A 113 -3.86 15.23 5.93
N GLU A 114 -4.22 14.41 4.94
CA GLU A 114 -5.41 13.57 4.92
C GLU A 114 -5.08 12.08 5.16
N ALA A 115 -3.79 11.73 5.12
CA ALA A 115 -3.26 10.38 5.27
C ALA A 115 -3.33 9.89 6.74
N THR A 116 -4.53 9.85 7.30
CA THR A 116 -4.82 9.29 8.63
C THR A 116 -5.01 7.78 8.56
N GLY A 117 -5.03 7.10 9.71
CA GLY A 117 -5.12 5.64 9.76
C GLY A 117 -6.34 5.09 9.02
N ASP A 118 -7.48 5.77 9.11
CA ASP A 118 -8.70 5.34 8.42
C ASP A 118 -8.72 5.65 6.91
N ARG A 119 -7.80 6.50 6.43
CA ARG A 119 -7.74 6.97 5.04
C ARG A 119 -6.70 6.21 4.20
N LEU A 120 -5.78 5.50 4.84
CA LEU A 120 -4.73 4.68 4.22
C LEU A 120 -4.97 3.19 4.51
#